data_AF-A0A8J5MR08-F1
#
_entry.id   AF-A0A8J5MR08-F1
#
_cell.length_a   1.000
_cell.length_b   1.000
_cell.length_c   1.000
_cell.angle_alpha   90.00
_cell.angle_beta   90.00
_cell.angle_gamma   90.00
#
_symmetry.space_group_name_H-M   'P 1'
#
loop_
_entity.id
_entity.type
_entity.pdbx_description
1 polymer ?
#
loop_
_entity_poly.entity_id
_entity_poly.type
_entity_poly.pdbx_seq_one_letter_code
_entity_poly.pdbx_strand_id
1 'polypeptide(L)'
;MVLAWEAYKCPKSVILFVIEDVTYNICDQRFHEFEIRRQRPELHVIRRNLTQISQTGQLTDDKRLIIDGDEVAVVYFRAGYEPGHYHSEAEWEARLTIERSRAIKSPSIQCHLAGTKKVQQEIARPGILKKFLPDSEAELVSNLFTGLYTLDLVLEKMKDSSEREAYILMDRIRPPVQHNYLVRPHESVKLVEDKSDKEITINTYSGHMLRTKPSSVNEGGVAAGLGALDSVFLFD
;
A
#
# COMPACT_ATOMS: atom_id res chain seq x y z
N MET A 1 -5.57 10.00 7.40
CA MET A 1 -4.41 10.82 7.84
C MET A 1 -4.78 11.78 8.95
N VAL A 2 -5.57 12.84 8.72
CA VAL A 2 -5.95 13.85 9.75
C VAL A 2 -6.42 13.21 11.06
N LEU A 3 -7.41 12.32 11.03
CA LEU A 3 -7.94 11.63 12.22
C LEU A 3 -6.91 10.79 13.00
N ALA A 4 -5.81 10.37 12.37
CA ALA A 4 -4.69 9.70 13.06
C ALA A 4 -3.78 10.71 13.77
N TRP A 5 -3.52 11.86 13.15
CA TRP A 5 -2.79 12.98 13.78
C TRP A 5 -3.55 13.51 15.01
N GLU A 6 -4.88 13.63 14.90
CA GLU A 6 -5.74 13.99 16.03
C GLU A 6 -5.69 12.95 17.16
N ALA A 7 -5.66 11.65 16.82
CA ALA A 7 -5.49 10.57 17.78
C ALA A 7 -4.10 10.56 18.48
N TYR A 8 -3.07 11.12 17.84
CA TYR A 8 -1.73 11.31 18.44
C TYR A 8 -1.67 12.48 19.45
N LYS A 9 -2.60 13.45 19.34
CA LYS A 9 -2.83 14.53 20.33
C LYS A 9 -1.66 15.50 20.55
N CYS A 10 -0.85 15.77 19.53
CA CYS A 10 0.20 16.81 19.57
C CYS A 10 -0.07 17.90 18.50
N PRO A 11 -0.73 19.03 18.82
CA PRO A 11 -1.13 20.03 17.81
C PRO A 11 0.01 20.75 17.09
N LYS A 12 1.26 20.62 17.56
CA LYS A 12 2.46 21.16 16.90
C LYS A 12 3.18 20.15 16.00
N SER A 13 2.71 18.90 15.96
CA SER A 13 3.34 17.83 15.20
C SER A 13 2.93 17.85 13.72
N VAL A 14 3.75 17.25 12.86
CA VAL A 14 3.57 17.19 11.41
C VAL A 14 3.20 15.78 10.94
N ILE A 15 2.74 15.68 9.68
CA ILE A 15 2.67 14.41 8.94
C ILE A 15 3.90 14.30 8.03
N LEU A 16 4.63 13.19 8.13
CA LEU A 16 5.72 12.86 7.24
C LEU A 16 5.22 11.98 6.09
N PHE A 17 5.38 12.45 4.86
CA PHE A 17 5.29 11.62 3.66
C PHE A 17 6.69 11.08 3.34
N VAL A 18 6.86 9.75 3.41
CA VAL A 18 8.08 9.07 2.98
C VAL A 18 7.98 8.80 1.48
N ILE A 19 8.85 9.39 0.67
CA ILE A 19 8.67 9.50 -0.79
C ILE A 19 9.83 8.90 -1.59
N GLU A 20 9.55 8.63 -2.86
CA GLU A 20 10.50 8.15 -3.87
C GLU A 20 11.42 9.30 -4.32
N ASP A 21 12.71 9.02 -4.57
CA ASP A 21 13.70 10.02 -5.00
C ASP A 21 13.25 10.79 -6.25
N VAL A 22 12.62 10.07 -7.18
CA VAL A 22 11.94 10.63 -8.36
C VAL A 22 10.47 10.22 -8.28
N THR A 23 9.66 11.03 -7.59
CA THR A 23 8.23 10.75 -7.42
C THR A 23 7.46 10.99 -8.73
N TYR A 24 7.27 9.94 -9.55
CA TYR A 24 6.56 10.06 -10.84
C TYR A 24 5.08 10.40 -10.67
N ASN A 25 4.40 9.83 -9.67
CA ASN A 25 2.99 10.12 -9.38
C ASN A 25 2.83 11.18 -8.28
N ILE A 26 3.49 12.33 -8.43
CA ILE A 26 3.47 13.40 -7.42
C ILE A 26 2.09 14.09 -7.29
N CYS A 27 1.32 14.20 -8.37
CA CYS A 27 0.02 14.89 -8.36
C CYS A 27 -0.99 14.22 -7.41
N ASP A 28 -1.08 12.88 -7.47
CA ASP A 28 -1.85 12.04 -6.54
C ASP A 28 -1.51 12.33 -5.07
N GLN A 29 -0.21 12.39 -4.75
CA GLN A 29 0.25 12.71 -3.40
C GLN A 29 -0.08 14.15 -2.99
N ARG A 30 0.04 15.12 -3.90
CA ARG A 30 -0.30 16.52 -3.65
C ARG A 30 -1.80 16.72 -3.39
N PHE A 31 -2.70 15.94 -3.99
CA PHE A 31 -4.12 16.01 -3.66
C PHE A 31 -4.39 15.67 -2.19
N HIS A 32 -3.69 14.69 -1.60
CA HIS A 32 -3.77 14.43 -0.17
C HIS A 32 -3.26 15.61 0.67
N GLU A 33 -2.16 16.26 0.26
CA GLU A 33 -1.61 17.44 0.96
C GLU A 33 -2.57 18.64 0.92
N PHE A 34 -3.18 18.91 -0.24
CA PHE A 34 -4.19 19.96 -0.38
C PHE A 34 -5.43 19.68 0.46
N GLU A 35 -5.90 18.44 0.50
CA GLU A 35 -7.07 18.04 1.30
C GLU A 35 -6.78 18.08 2.81
N ILE A 36 -5.59 17.64 3.25
CA ILE A 36 -5.13 17.81 4.64
C ILE A 36 -5.16 19.28 5.03
N ARG A 37 -4.55 20.15 4.21
CA ARG A 37 -4.51 21.60 4.46
C ARG A 37 -5.90 22.27 4.40
N ARG A 38 -6.83 21.72 3.63
CA ARG A 38 -8.23 22.18 3.56
C ARG A 38 -9.01 21.82 4.84
N GLN A 39 -8.73 20.65 5.43
CA GLN A 39 -9.36 20.21 6.68
C GLN A 39 -8.72 20.85 7.93
N ARG A 40 -7.41 21.02 7.94
CA ARG A 40 -6.58 21.54 9.05
C ARG A 40 -5.51 22.48 8.48
N PRO A 41 -5.79 23.78 8.28
CA PRO A 41 -4.82 24.73 7.72
C PRO A 41 -3.53 24.89 8.55
N GLU A 42 -3.58 24.55 9.82
CA GLU A 42 -2.47 24.49 10.78
C GLU A 42 -1.61 23.22 10.67
N LEU A 43 -2.12 22.16 10.04
CA LEU A 43 -1.43 20.87 9.94
C LEU A 43 -0.46 20.86 8.76
N HIS A 44 0.82 20.82 9.08
CA HIS A 44 1.90 20.81 8.11
C HIS A 44 2.25 19.38 7.66
N VAL A 45 2.54 19.24 6.37
CA VAL A 45 3.04 17.99 5.76
C VAL A 45 4.46 18.21 5.28
N ILE A 46 5.39 17.38 5.74
CA ILE A 46 6.78 17.35 5.27
C ILE A 46 7.00 16.12 4.35
N ARG A 47 7.86 16.26 3.34
CA ARG A 47 8.16 15.21 2.35
C ARG A 47 9.65 14.91 2.38
N ARG A 48 10.04 13.66 2.63
CA ARG A 48 11.45 13.20 2.64
C ARG A 48 11.59 11.80 2.06
N ASN A 49 12.70 11.52 1.38
CA ASN A 49 13.09 10.14 1.08
C ASN A 49 13.81 9.51 2.30
N LEU A 50 14.06 8.20 2.27
CA LEU A 50 14.72 7.50 3.39
C LEU A 50 16.16 8.01 3.65
N THR A 51 16.87 8.44 2.60
CA THR A 51 18.22 9.02 2.69
C THR A 51 18.25 10.38 3.42
N GLN A 52 17.24 11.23 3.25
CA GLN A 52 17.12 12.49 4.00
C GLN A 52 16.70 12.23 5.46
N ILE A 53 15.88 11.21 5.68
CA ILE A 53 15.44 10.78 7.01
C ILE A 53 16.64 10.21 7.81
N SER A 54 17.57 9.49 7.17
CA SER A 54 18.79 9.01 7.84
C SER A 54 19.78 10.13 8.20
N GLN A 55 19.72 11.27 7.49
CA GLN A 55 20.58 12.43 7.72
C GLN A 55 20.07 13.38 8.81
N THR A 56 18.74 13.49 8.97
CA THR A 56 18.09 14.51 9.83
C THR A 56 17.21 13.93 10.93
N GLY A 57 16.88 12.64 10.84
CA GLY A 57 15.98 11.97 11.76
C GLY A 57 16.59 11.64 13.12
N GLN A 58 15.85 11.96 14.18
CA GLN A 58 16.26 11.71 15.55
C GLN A 58 15.13 11.01 16.32
N LEU A 59 15.49 10.00 17.12
CA LEU A 59 14.57 9.31 18.02
C LEU A 59 14.91 9.70 19.46
N THR A 60 14.01 10.45 20.09
CA THR A 60 14.13 10.87 21.48
C THR A 60 14.04 9.70 22.47
N ASP A 61 14.47 9.92 23.72
CA ASP A 61 14.32 8.95 24.81
C ASP A 61 12.86 8.53 25.03
N ASP A 62 11.93 9.50 24.97
CA ASP A 62 10.49 9.26 25.07
C ASP A 62 9.83 8.80 23.74
N LYS A 63 10.67 8.42 22.77
CA LYS A 63 10.35 7.74 21.49
C LYS A 63 9.52 8.58 20.51
N ARG A 64 9.56 9.90 20.61
CA ARG A 64 9.07 10.82 19.56
C ARG A 64 10.09 10.89 18.42
N LEU A 65 9.59 10.84 17.19
CA LEU A 65 10.37 11.00 15.96
C LEU A 65 10.47 12.50 15.64
N ILE A 66 11.69 13.01 15.53
CA ILE A 66 11.95 14.39 15.11
C ILE A 66 12.59 14.36 13.73
N ILE A 67 12.13 15.20 12.80
CA ILE A 67 12.65 15.36 11.44
C ILE A 67 12.77 16.86 11.17
N ASP A 68 13.96 17.33 10.78
CA ASP A 68 14.27 18.75 10.54
C ASP A 68 13.96 19.72 11.70
N GLY A 69 13.72 19.19 12.91
CA GLY A 69 13.30 19.93 14.10
C GLY A 69 11.82 19.78 14.48
N ASP A 70 10.99 19.30 13.55
CA ASP A 70 9.55 19.06 13.77
C ASP A 70 9.28 17.67 14.34
N GLU A 71 8.32 17.58 15.28
CA GLU A 71 7.84 16.30 15.81
C GLU A 71 6.86 15.64 14.84
N VAL A 72 7.09 14.38 14.49
CA VAL A 72 6.25 13.63 13.53
C VAL A 72 5.25 12.75 14.27
N ALA A 73 3.95 13.02 14.05
CA ALA A 73 2.86 12.22 14.63
C ALA A 73 2.40 11.08 13.74
N VAL A 74 2.43 11.27 12.42
CA VAL A 74 1.98 10.28 11.43
C VAL A 74 3.03 10.14 10.34
N VAL A 75 3.38 8.90 10.00
CA VAL A 75 4.27 8.59 8.87
C VAL A 75 3.46 7.85 7.81
N TYR A 76 3.31 8.47 6.65
CA TYR A 76 2.59 7.94 5.49
C TYR A 76 3.60 7.50 4.43
N PHE A 77 3.65 6.20 4.15
CA PHE A 77 4.61 5.65 3.20
C PHE A 77 4.07 5.72 1.76
N ARG A 78 4.84 6.39 0.90
CA ARG A 78 4.72 6.39 -0.57
C ARG A 78 5.98 5.84 -1.26
N ALA A 79 6.90 5.28 -0.48
CA ALA A 79 8.12 4.58 -0.89
C ALA A 79 8.48 3.52 0.16
N GLY A 80 9.59 2.80 -0.04
CA GLY A 80 10.08 1.81 0.93
C GLY A 80 9.37 0.46 0.87
N TYR A 81 8.70 0.15 -0.25
CA TYR A 81 8.03 -1.11 -0.58
C TYR A 81 8.78 -1.98 -1.59
N GLU A 82 9.95 -1.55 -2.05
CA GLU A 82 10.81 -2.28 -2.99
C GLU A 82 12.29 -2.06 -2.64
N PRO A 83 13.20 -2.97 -3.01
CA PRO A 83 14.63 -2.83 -2.72
C PRO A 83 15.27 -1.56 -3.32
N GLY A 84 14.74 -1.05 -4.44
CA GLY A 84 15.23 0.17 -5.10
C GLY A 84 15.10 1.46 -4.26
N HIS A 85 14.39 1.40 -3.12
CA HIS A 85 14.30 2.49 -2.15
C HIS A 85 15.33 2.38 -1.00
N TYR A 86 16.20 1.37 -1.01
CA TYR A 86 17.17 1.09 0.06
C TYR A 86 18.59 0.99 -0.52
N HIS A 87 19.16 2.14 -0.88
CA HIS A 87 20.49 2.25 -1.52
C HIS A 87 21.64 1.80 -0.61
N SER A 88 21.46 1.88 0.71
CA SER A 88 22.44 1.54 1.73
C SER A 88 21.77 1.13 3.05
N GLU A 89 22.58 0.82 4.07
CA GLU A 89 22.10 0.60 5.44
C GLU A 89 21.45 1.85 6.06
N ALA A 90 21.77 3.06 5.57
CA ALA A 90 21.21 4.29 6.10
C ALA A 90 19.69 4.37 5.91
N GLU A 91 19.17 3.89 4.77
CA GLU A 91 17.73 3.80 4.50
C GLU A 91 17.04 2.75 5.39
N TRP A 92 17.74 1.67 5.76
CA TRP A 92 17.25 0.66 6.69
C TRP A 92 17.20 1.18 8.13
N GLU A 93 18.24 1.88 8.60
CA GLU A 93 18.25 2.54 9.91
C GLU A 93 17.22 3.69 9.99
N ALA A 94 16.99 4.44 8.90
CA ALA A 94 15.88 5.39 8.81
C ALA A 94 14.52 4.71 8.99
N ARG A 95 14.30 3.57 8.32
CA ARG A 95 13.06 2.78 8.46
C ARG A 95 12.92 2.22 9.87
N LEU A 96 13.99 1.69 10.46
CA LEU A 96 14.01 1.17 11.83
C LEU A 96 13.71 2.28 12.86
N THR A 97 14.28 3.47 12.66
CA THR A 97 14.05 4.66 13.48
C THR A 97 12.58 5.10 13.45
N ILE A 98 11.95 5.10 12.26
CA ILE A 98 10.51 5.33 12.10
C ILE A 98 9.69 4.29 12.87
N GLU A 99 9.94 3.00 12.66
CA GLU A 99 9.11 1.93 13.25
C GLU A 99 9.23 1.90 14.78
N ARG A 100 10.43 2.16 15.33
CA ARG A 100 10.71 2.26 16.78
C ARG A 100 10.13 3.52 17.45
N SER A 101 9.66 4.50 16.68
CA SER A 101 9.01 5.70 17.22
C SER A 101 7.54 5.47 17.60
N ARG A 102 7.00 6.37 18.42
CA ARG A 102 5.57 6.45 18.77
C ARG A 102 4.69 7.02 17.65
N ALA A 103 5.27 7.53 16.57
CA ALA A 103 4.50 8.00 15.42
C ALA A 103 3.62 6.87 14.87
N ILE A 104 2.43 7.22 14.36
CA ILE A 104 1.49 6.28 13.76
C ILE A 104 1.95 6.02 12.32
N LYS A 105 2.37 4.78 12.04
CA LYS A 105 2.82 4.37 10.70
C LYS A 105 1.63 3.92 9.85
N SER A 106 1.61 4.36 8.59
CA SER A 106 0.59 4.05 7.60
C SER A 106 1.26 3.57 6.31
N PRO A 107 1.52 2.25 6.15
CA PRO A 107 1.34 1.16 7.12
C PRO A 107 2.55 1.00 8.07
N SER A 108 2.37 0.32 9.21
CA SER A 108 3.49 -0.19 10.02
C SER A 108 4.15 -1.42 9.38
N ILE A 109 5.34 -1.79 9.87
CA ILE A 109 6.06 -2.98 9.38
C ILE A 109 5.22 -4.28 9.46
N GLN A 110 4.39 -4.47 10.49
CA GLN A 110 3.51 -5.64 10.60
C GLN A 110 2.44 -5.64 9.51
N CYS A 111 1.81 -4.49 9.25
CA CYS A 111 0.80 -4.34 8.20
C CYS A 111 1.43 -4.47 6.79
N HIS A 112 2.67 -4.02 6.63
CA HIS A 112 3.45 -4.18 5.41
C HIS A 112 3.73 -5.68 5.13
N LEU A 113 4.17 -6.44 6.13
CA LEU A 113 4.40 -7.88 6.03
C LEU A 113 3.11 -8.67 5.79
N ALA A 114 1.99 -8.25 6.39
CA ALA A 114 0.68 -8.85 6.16
C ALA A 114 0.19 -8.73 4.70
N GLY A 115 0.65 -7.71 3.97
CA GLY A 115 0.39 -7.53 2.53
C GLY A 115 1.21 -8.43 1.60
N THR A 116 2.10 -9.27 2.11
CA THR A 116 2.97 -10.12 1.27
C THR A 116 2.19 -11.29 0.65
N LYS A 117 2.62 -11.71 -0.55
CA LYS A 117 2.03 -12.85 -1.26
C LYS A 117 2.14 -14.17 -0.48
N LYS A 118 3.18 -14.35 0.34
CA LYS A 118 3.30 -15.52 1.22
C LYS A 118 2.21 -15.53 2.30
N VAL A 119 1.91 -14.38 2.92
CA VAL A 119 0.78 -14.28 3.87
C VAL A 119 -0.55 -14.54 3.15
N GLN A 120 -0.76 -13.97 1.95
CA GLN A 120 -1.95 -14.24 1.14
C GLN A 120 -2.17 -15.74 0.87
N GLN A 121 -1.12 -16.48 0.53
CA GLN A 121 -1.18 -17.94 0.31
C GLN A 121 -1.41 -18.73 1.62
N GLU A 122 -0.88 -18.29 2.76
CA GLU A 122 -1.08 -18.98 4.04
C GLU A 122 -2.48 -18.75 4.62
N ILE A 123 -3.05 -17.53 4.52
CA ILE A 123 -4.43 -17.28 4.99
C ILE A 123 -5.49 -17.99 4.13
N ALA A 124 -5.18 -18.30 2.87
CA ALA A 124 -6.04 -19.05 1.96
C ALA A 124 -6.14 -20.55 2.28
N ARG A 125 -5.34 -21.07 3.23
CA ARG A 125 -5.42 -22.47 3.64
C ARG A 125 -6.72 -22.74 4.43
N PRO A 126 -7.38 -23.91 4.24
CA PRO A 126 -8.62 -24.24 4.93
C PRO A 126 -8.55 -24.04 6.45
N GLY A 127 -9.53 -23.32 7.00
CA GLY A 127 -9.65 -23.04 8.43
C GLY A 127 -8.69 -21.97 8.99
N ILE A 128 -7.80 -21.36 8.20
CA ILE A 128 -6.91 -20.30 8.71
C ILE A 128 -7.64 -18.96 8.90
N LEU A 129 -8.52 -18.55 7.98
CA LEU A 129 -9.32 -17.33 8.13
C LEU A 129 -10.14 -17.29 9.43
N LYS A 130 -10.66 -18.44 9.89
CA LYS A 130 -11.44 -18.58 11.13
C LYS A 130 -10.66 -18.29 12.42
N LYS A 131 -9.34 -18.04 12.32
CA LYS A 131 -8.50 -17.55 13.43
C LYS A 131 -8.47 -16.02 13.55
N PHE A 132 -8.96 -15.32 12.53
CA PHE A 132 -8.85 -13.87 12.37
C PHE A 132 -10.21 -13.18 12.12
N LEU A 133 -11.18 -13.90 11.57
CA LEU A 133 -12.52 -13.40 11.23
C LEU A 133 -13.60 -14.30 11.85
N PRO A 134 -14.79 -13.75 12.18
CA PRO A 134 -15.98 -14.55 12.50
C PRO A 134 -16.30 -15.56 11.39
N ASP A 135 -16.89 -16.72 11.74
CA ASP A 135 -17.09 -17.83 10.81
C ASP A 135 -17.82 -17.45 9.51
N SER A 136 -18.84 -16.59 9.58
CA SER A 136 -19.57 -16.09 8.42
C SER A 136 -18.75 -15.15 7.53
N GLU A 137 -17.86 -14.35 8.12
CA GLU A 137 -16.97 -13.45 7.38
C GLU A 137 -15.79 -14.22 6.77
N ALA A 138 -15.28 -15.22 7.50
CA ALA A 138 -14.27 -16.16 7.01
C ALA A 138 -14.78 -16.96 5.79
N GLU A 139 -16.04 -17.41 5.81
CA GLU A 139 -16.66 -18.11 4.68
C GLU A 139 -16.84 -17.18 3.46
N LEU A 140 -17.41 -15.98 3.66
CA LEU A 140 -17.55 -14.96 2.60
C LEU A 140 -16.21 -14.60 1.96
N VAL A 141 -15.16 -14.35 2.77
CA VAL A 141 -13.81 -14.04 2.26
C VAL A 141 -13.17 -15.23 1.57
N SER A 142 -13.39 -16.47 2.05
CA SER A 142 -12.84 -17.67 1.39
C SER A 142 -13.35 -17.87 -0.03
N ASN A 143 -14.61 -17.48 -0.30
CA ASN A 143 -15.22 -17.55 -1.63
C ASN A 143 -14.63 -16.53 -2.63
N LEU A 144 -13.82 -15.57 -2.17
CA LEU A 144 -13.09 -14.62 -3.02
C LEU A 144 -11.70 -15.13 -3.42
N PHE A 145 -11.24 -16.27 -2.88
CA PHE A 145 -9.92 -16.82 -3.18
C PHE A 145 -9.95 -17.76 -4.39
N THR A 146 -9.02 -17.53 -5.32
CA THR A 146 -8.60 -18.54 -6.31
C THR A 146 -7.57 -19.48 -5.68
N GLY A 147 -7.27 -20.62 -6.29
CA GLY A 147 -6.29 -21.56 -5.75
C GLY A 147 -4.90 -20.93 -5.58
N LEU A 148 -4.30 -21.18 -4.41
CA LEU A 148 -3.03 -20.62 -3.95
C LEU A 148 -2.19 -21.73 -3.34
N TYR A 149 -0.99 -21.97 -3.89
CA TYR A 149 -0.20 -23.17 -3.63
C TYR A 149 1.28 -22.85 -3.37
N THR A 150 1.97 -23.70 -2.60
CA THR A 150 3.44 -23.70 -2.52
C THR A 150 4.04 -24.41 -3.73
N LEU A 151 5.29 -24.08 -4.09
CA LEU A 151 5.95 -24.66 -5.26
C LEU A 151 6.22 -26.16 -5.12
N ASP A 152 6.37 -26.68 -3.90
CA ASP A 152 6.61 -28.09 -3.60
C ASP A 152 5.51 -29.03 -4.15
N LEU A 153 4.29 -28.51 -4.34
CA LEU A 153 3.13 -29.25 -4.83
C LEU A 153 3.09 -29.39 -6.36
N VAL A 154 3.95 -28.68 -7.10
CA VAL A 154 3.81 -28.50 -8.57
C VAL A 154 5.14 -28.54 -9.33
N LEU A 155 6.24 -28.04 -8.76
CA LEU A 155 7.51 -27.84 -9.48
C LEU A 155 8.64 -28.70 -8.92
N GLU A 156 8.67 -29.98 -9.31
CA GLU A 156 9.74 -30.92 -8.93
C GLU A 156 11.16 -30.37 -9.21
N LYS A 157 11.33 -29.60 -10.29
CA LYS A 157 12.61 -28.98 -10.67
C LYS A 157 13.14 -27.92 -9.70
N MET A 158 12.30 -27.40 -8.80
CA MET A 158 12.65 -26.39 -7.79
C MET A 158 12.58 -26.94 -6.35
N LYS A 159 12.22 -28.22 -6.18
CA LYS A 159 11.95 -28.86 -4.89
C LYS A 159 13.07 -28.70 -3.86
N ASP A 160 14.32 -28.78 -4.31
CA ASP A 160 15.51 -28.73 -3.45
C ASP A 160 16.26 -27.38 -3.53
N SER A 161 15.69 -26.37 -4.21
CA SER A 161 16.25 -25.01 -4.29
C SER A 161 15.66 -24.11 -3.21
N SER A 162 16.49 -23.35 -2.50
CA SER A 162 16.03 -22.29 -1.60
C SER A 162 15.27 -21.17 -2.32
N GLU A 163 15.50 -20.98 -3.62
CA GLU A 163 14.78 -20.00 -4.45
C GLU A 163 13.27 -20.22 -4.46
N ARG A 164 12.80 -21.47 -4.24
CA ARG A 164 11.37 -21.81 -4.21
C ARG A 164 10.57 -20.99 -3.17
N GLU A 165 11.25 -20.54 -2.11
CA GLU A 165 10.64 -19.83 -0.97
C GLU A 165 10.36 -18.35 -1.29
N ALA A 166 10.94 -17.82 -2.38
CA ALA A 166 10.67 -16.47 -2.87
C ALA A 166 9.34 -16.36 -3.65
N TYR A 167 8.74 -17.48 -4.04
CA TYR A 167 7.56 -17.52 -4.92
C TYR A 167 6.34 -18.19 -4.27
N ILE A 168 5.17 -17.92 -4.86
CA ILE A 168 3.95 -18.71 -4.67
C ILE A 168 3.37 -19.04 -6.04
N LEU A 169 2.53 -20.08 -6.11
CA LEU A 169 1.70 -20.35 -7.28
C LEU A 169 0.27 -19.90 -7.01
N MET A 170 -0.37 -19.34 -8.02
CA MET A 170 -1.72 -18.80 -7.96
C MET A 170 -2.44 -19.14 -9.26
N ASP A 171 -3.67 -19.64 -9.17
CA ASP A 171 -4.48 -19.96 -10.35
C ASP A 171 -4.75 -18.70 -11.17
N ARG A 172 -4.49 -18.78 -12.49
CA ARG A 172 -4.64 -17.65 -13.40
C ARG A 172 -6.12 -17.34 -13.61
N ILE A 173 -6.63 -16.38 -12.84
CA ILE A 173 -7.95 -15.77 -13.02
C ILE A 173 -8.08 -15.29 -14.48
N ARG A 174 -9.21 -15.64 -15.11
CA ARG A 174 -9.54 -15.26 -16.50
C ARG A 174 -10.82 -14.42 -16.50
N PRO A 175 -10.74 -13.09 -16.32
CA PRO A 175 -11.91 -12.24 -16.42
C PRO A 175 -12.45 -12.23 -17.85
N PRO A 176 -13.75 -11.94 -18.06
CA PRO A 176 -14.29 -11.65 -19.39
C PRO A 176 -13.50 -10.53 -20.06
N VAL A 177 -13.13 -10.72 -21.34
CA VAL A 177 -12.47 -9.68 -22.13
C VAL A 177 -13.53 -8.75 -22.70
N GLN A 178 -13.51 -7.48 -22.32
CA GLN A 178 -14.37 -6.43 -22.86
C GLN A 178 -13.60 -5.55 -23.85
N HIS A 179 -14.32 -4.99 -24.83
CA HIS A 179 -13.78 -3.93 -25.68
C HIS A 179 -13.77 -2.62 -24.91
N ASN A 180 -12.60 -1.97 -24.79
CA ASN A 180 -12.40 -0.75 -24.01
C ASN A 180 -11.31 0.13 -24.68
N TYR A 181 -11.32 1.43 -24.40
CA TYR A 181 -10.51 2.46 -25.07
C TYR A 181 -9.45 3.03 -24.12
N LEU A 182 -8.20 2.57 -24.24
CA LEU A 182 -7.09 3.03 -23.42
C LEU A 182 -6.53 4.37 -23.91
N VAL A 183 -7.10 5.48 -23.45
CA VAL A 183 -6.64 6.83 -23.79
C VAL A 183 -5.35 7.20 -23.05
N ARG A 184 -4.51 7.94 -23.79
CA ARG A 184 -3.22 8.50 -23.38
C ARG A 184 -3.21 9.99 -23.80
N PRO A 185 -2.27 10.83 -23.33
CA PRO A 185 -2.16 12.19 -23.84
C PRO A 185 -2.20 12.23 -25.37
N HIS A 186 -2.98 13.18 -25.91
CA HIS A 186 -3.40 13.35 -27.31
C HIS A 186 -4.69 12.63 -27.79
N GLU A 187 -5.40 11.87 -26.93
CA GLU A 187 -6.78 11.34 -27.21
C GLU A 187 -7.77 11.61 -26.02
N SER A 188 -9.04 11.16 -26.06
CA SER A 188 -10.12 11.66 -25.14
C SER A 188 -11.16 10.61 -24.60
N VAL A 189 -11.48 10.61 -23.28
CA VAL A 189 -12.22 9.53 -22.50
C VAL A 189 -12.90 10.03 -21.16
N LYS A 190 -13.41 9.16 -20.24
CA LYS A 190 -14.23 9.44 -18.99
C LYS A 190 -13.85 8.65 -17.66
N LEU A 191 -14.76 8.57 -16.65
CA LEU A 191 -14.65 8.33 -15.17
C LEU A 191 -16.05 7.83 -14.58
N VAL A 192 -16.46 7.47 -13.32
CA VAL A 192 -16.03 7.20 -11.87
C VAL A 192 -17.37 6.95 -11.05
N GLU A 193 -17.62 6.29 -9.87
CA GLU A 193 -17.06 5.36 -8.82
C GLU A 193 -18.28 4.59 -8.17
N ASP A 194 -18.44 3.92 -6.99
CA ASP A 194 -17.83 3.68 -5.63
C ASP A 194 -17.94 2.13 -5.32
N LYS A 195 -18.28 1.40 -4.22
CA LYS A 195 -18.57 1.43 -2.74
C LYS A 195 -18.27 -0.03 -2.20
N SER A 196 -18.32 -0.56 -0.94
CA SER A 196 -18.65 -0.29 0.50
C SER A 196 -18.04 -1.44 1.38
N ASP A 197 -17.97 -1.57 2.73
CA ASP A 197 -17.75 -0.73 3.95
C ASP A 197 -17.48 -1.69 5.19
N LYS A 198 -17.47 -1.23 6.48
CA LYS A 198 -17.48 -2.00 7.79
C LYS A 198 -16.17 -2.74 8.21
N GLU A 199 -15.62 -2.67 9.45
CA GLU A 199 -15.70 -1.73 10.61
C GLU A 199 -14.31 -1.69 11.34
N ILE A 200 -13.92 -0.56 11.99
CA ILE A 200 -12.71 -0.20 12.81
C ILE A 200 -12.95 1.27 13.28
N THR A 201 -12.09 1.95 14.05
CA THR A 201 -12.19 3.43 14.31
C THR A 201 -12.52 4.22 13.05
N ILE A 202 -11.88 3.82 11.95
CA ILE A 202 -12.35 4.00 10.58
C ILE A 202 -12.07 2.67 9.87
N ASN A 203 -13.09 1.83 9.69
CA ASN A 203 -13.13 1.06 8.44
C ASN A 203 -14.30 1.60 7.65
N THR A 204 -13.95 2.36 6.63
CA THR A 204 -14.87 2.85 5.62
C THR A 204 -14.24 2.54 4.29
N TYR A 205 -15.02 1.96 3.39
CA TYR A 205 -14.64 1.87 2.01
C TYR A 205 -14.47 3.30 1.47
N SER A 206 -13.28 3.57 0.94
CA SER A 206 -12.79 4.92 0.69
C SER A 206 -12.56 5.17 -0.80
N GLY A 207 -13.54 4.81 -1.63
CA GLY A 207 -13.46 4.81 -3.08
C GLY A 207 -12.77 3.57 -3.67
N HIS A 208 -12.70 3.51 -5.00
CA HIS A 208 -11.93 2.50 -5.73
C HIS A 208 -10.99 3.07 -6.77
N MET A 209 -10.13 2.19 -7.28
CA MET A 209 -9.32 2.39 -8.46
C MET A 209 -9.43 1.11 -9.29
N LEU A 210 -10.11 1.17 -10.43
CA LEU A 210 -10.00 0.10 -11.43
C LEU A 210 -8.73 0.35 -12.27
N ARG A 211 -8.14 -0.73 -12.78
CA ARG A 211 -7.01 -0.67 -13.72
C ARG A 211 -7.26 -1.62 -14.88
N THR A 212 -7.21 -1.08 -16.09
CA THR A 212 -7.39 -1.86 -17.32
C THR A 212 -6.08 -2.01 -18.07
N LYS A 213 -5.88 -3.16 -18.70
CA LYS A 213 -4.75 -3.48 -19.56
C LYS A 213 -5.20 -4.39 -20.71
N PRO A 214 -4.46 -4.47 -21.83
CA PRO A 214 -4.77 -5.44 -22.88
C PRO A 214 -4.64 -6.88 -22.35
N SER A 215 -5.54 -7.77 -22.74
CA SER A 215 -5.60 -9.17 -22.26
C SER A 215 -4.38 -10.02 -22.64
N SER A 216 -3.60 -9.58 -23.62
CA SER A 216 -2.33 -10.16 -24.06
C SER A 216 -1.12 -9.78 -23.19
N VAL A 217 -1.24 -8.77 -22.32
CA VAL A 217 -0.11 -8.24 -21.54
C VAL A 217 -0.11 -8.82 -20.13
N ASN A 218 1.04 -9.33 -19.67
CA ASN A 218 1.18 -9.90 -18.32
C ASN A 218 1.22 -8.81 -17.24
N GLU A 219 1.95 -7.72 -17.49
CA GLU A 219 2.05 -6.58 -16.58
C GLU A 219 0.85 -5.63 -16.62
N GLY A 220 0.63 -4.91 -15.52
CA GLY A 220 -0.51 -3.98 -15.35
C GLY A 220 -0.16 -2.63 -14.69
N GLY A 221 1.12 -2.29 -14.64
CA GLY A 221 1.58 -1.02 -14.06
C GLY A 221 1.18 0.17 -14.93
N VAL A 222 0.43 1.13 -14.36
CA VAL A 222 0.05 2.38 -15.03
C VAL A 222 1.27 3.29 -15.24
N ALA A 223 2.08 3.49 -14.19
CA ALA A 223 3.33 4.25 -14.29
C ALA A 223 4.38 3.57 -15.20
N ALA A 224 4.33 2.24 -15.32
CA ALA A 224 5.12 1.47 -16.29
C ALA A 224 4.56 1.55 -17.73
N GLY A 225 3.47 2.29 -17.96
CA GLY A 225 2.85 2.50 -19.27
C GLY A 225 2.04 1.33 -19.83
N LEU A 226 1.92 0.21 -19.12
CA LEU A 226 1.29 -1.03 -19.61
C LEU A 226 -0.18 -1.20 -19.18
N GLY A 227 -0.59 -0.55 -18.09
CA GLY A 227 -2.00 -0.37 -17.71
C GLY A 227 -2.48 1.07 -17.88
N ALA A 228 -3.79 1.27 -17.76
CA ALA A 228 -4.45 2.56 -17.60
C ALA A 228 -5.26 2.57 -16.29
N LEU A 229 -5.54 3.77 -15.75
CA LEU A 229 -6.60 3.94 -14.75
C LEU A 229 -7.96 3.85 -15.44
N ASP A 230 -8.96 3.31 -14.75
CA ASP A 230 -10.29 3.06 -15.28
C ASP A 230 -11.35 3.14 -14.15
N SER A 231 -12.63 2.94 -14.48
CA SER A 231 -13.77 2.98 -13.55
C SER A 231 -14.83 1.94 -13.91
N VAL A 232 -15.55 1.42 -12.93
CA VAL A 232 -16.59 0.38 -13.14
C VAL A 232 -17.85 0.97 -13.78
N PHE A 233 -18.44 0.25 -14.74
CA PHE A 233 -19.83 0.47 -15.17
C PHE A 233 -20.70 -0.70 -14.71
N LEU A 234 -21.67 -0.42 -13.83
CA LEU A 234 -22.65 -1.40 -13.35
C LEU A 234 -23.86 -1.41 -14.28
N PHE A 235 -24.40 -2.60 -14.54
CA PHE A 235 -25.62 -2.83 -15.31
C PHE A 235 -26.42 -3.98 -14.68
N ASP A 236 -27.73 -3.95 -14.89
CA ASP A 236 -28.69 -4.98 -14.44
C ASP A 236 -28.82 -6.15 -15.46
#